data_AF-A0A8I1MJE6-F1
#
_entry.id   AF-A0A8I1MJE6-F1
#
_cell.length_a   1.000
_cell.length_b   1.000
_cell.length_c   1.000
_cell.angle_alpha   90.00
_cell.angle_beta   90.00
_cell.angle_gamma   90.00
#
_symmetry.space_group_name_H-M   'P 1'
#
loop_
_entity.id
_entity.type
_entity.pdbx_description
1 polymer ?
#
loop_
_entity_poly.entity_id
_entity_poly.type
_entity_poly.pdbx_seq_one_letter_code
_entity_poly.pdbx_strand_id
1 'polypeptide(L)'
;MNFRNFASKATVASLSAAILLGGSFTPASAKGKGVDEAQAKSYKETYGTSQITREAMKKMVNQHGDKRYTVPGFDESTIKNVESAVKTDENGKKIKMDVWDTWPLQNADGTVAEYNGYHIVFGLAGDPKNPNDTFIYMFYKKAGDNSINAWKNAGRVFGDNDKYEANDEHLKGQIEEWSGSALFTDDGEIRLFYTNRGDFNESQKLFGKQTLTTAQVNVSEQQENTLKVDGVEDHKSIYEGGDSKTYESVNKAFEDRNFMNNHTLRDPHYIEDKGRKYLVFEANTGTEYGYSGEESLYNRAYYGNGMKFFRDEFKNLDNSDKKDEAELANGAIGIVEINDDYTLKNEMKPLIVSNTVTDEIERPNIFKKDGKFYLFTSTRGSKMTTDGVDDKDIYMLGYVSNSLTGPYKPMNDTGIVLHQDLDPNDVTWTYAHYVIPQKDSDKFVVTSYMTNRGFFEDKKSTFAPSFLLDMKGNKSSVVQNGTLEQGQITYDEKKK
;
A
#
# COMPACT_ATOMS: atom_id res chain seq x y z
N MET A 1 -40.12 11.68 58.39
CA MET A 1 -40.41 10.43 59.10
C MET A 1 -39.19 9.52 58.97
N ASN A 2 -38.49 9.33 60.09
CA ASN A 2 -37.44 8.37 60.45
C ASN A 2 -36.25 8.03 59.53
N PHE A 3 -35.10 8.60 59.96
CA PHE A 3 -33.73 8.10 59.95
C PHE A 3 -33.57 6.61 60.38
N ARG A 4 -32.55 5.91 59.85
CA ARG A 4 -31.25 5.67 60.53
C ARG A 4 -30.29 4.75 59.76
N ASN A 5 -29.04 5.20 59.72
CA ASN A 5 -27.79 4.51 59.40
C ASN A 5 -27.35 3.52 60.51
N PHE A 6 -26.22 2.84 60.23
CA PHE A 6 -25.25 2.11 61.09
C PHE A 6 -25.41 0.57 61.10
N ALA A 7 -24.36 -0.26 61.06
CA ALA A 7 -22.90 -0.07 61.07
C ALA A 7 -22.19 -1.32 60.55
N SER A 8 -20.89 -1.15 60.26
CA SER A 8 -19.87 -2.18 60.09
C SER A 8 -19.68 -3.05 61.35
N LYS A 9 -19.16 -4.27 61.16
CA LYS A 9 -18.11 -4.87 62.01
C LYS A 9 -17.50 -6.11 61.35
N ALA A 10 -16.19 -6.20 61.47
CA ALA A 10 -15.33 -7.24 60.97
C ALA A 10 -15.13 -8.39 61.97
N THR A 11 -14.54 -9.47 61.44
CA THR A 11 -13.45 -10.29 62.02
C THR A 11 -13.78 -11.72 62.53
N VAL A 12 -12.89 -12.62 62.10
CA VAL A 12 -12.27 -13.79 62.77
C VAL A 12 -12.60 -15.16 62.17
N ALA A 13 -11.50 -15.79 61.77
CA ALA A 13 -11.33 -17.12 61.21
C ALA A 13 -11.64 -18.26 62.18
N SER A 14 -11.91 -19.44 61.64
CA SER A 14 -11.56 -20.70 62.30
C SER A 14 -11.01 -21.70 61.28
N LEU A 15 -9.79 -22.17 61.57
CA LEU A 15 -9.11 -23.30 60.95
C LEU A 15 -9.88 -24.60 61.20
N SER A 16 -9.84 -25.54 60.24
CA SER A 16 -9.75 -26.98 60.54
C SER A 16 -9.14 -27.76 59.37
N ALA A 17 -7.88 -28.14 59.62
CA ALA A 17 -7.06 -29.27 59.16
C ALA A 17 -7.54 -30.23 58.04
N ALA A 18 -6.75 -30.21 56.95
CA ALA A 18 -6.03 -31.30 56.31
C ALA A 18 -6.49 -32.77 56.43
N ILE A 19 -6.65 -33.42 55.27
CA ILE A 19 -6.13 -34.77 55.03
C ILE A 19 -5.18 -34.73 53.82
N LEU A 20 -3.91 -35.04 54.11
CA LEU A 20 -2.87 -35.38 53.16
C LEU A 20 -3.12 -36.77 52.58
N LEU A 21 -3.03 -36.91 51.26
CA LEU A 21 -2.34 -38.04 50.63
C LEU A 21 -1.53 -37.51 49.45
N GLY A 22 -0.23 -37.74 49.52
CA GLY A 22 0.76 -37.23 48.59
C GLY A 22 0.63 -37.90 47.22
N GLY A 23 0.57 -37.06 46.20
CA GLY A 23 1.01 -37.36 44.86
C GLY A 23 1.81 -36.14 44.41
N SER A 24 3.08 -36.34 44.10
CA SER A 24 3.95 -35.33 43.52
C SER A 24 3.33 -34.78 42.24
N PHE A 25 2.59 -33.68 42.33
CA PHE A 25 2.23 -32.86 41.19
C PHE A 25 3.47 -32.06 40.81
N THR A 26 4.24 -32.61 39.88
CA THR A 26 4.97 -31.77 38.93
C THR A 26 3.97 -30.79 38.33
N PRO A 27 4.24 -29.46 38.28
CA PRO A 27 3.39 -28.56 37.53
C PRO A 27 3.48 -28.98 36.07
N ALA A 28 2.43 -29.65 35.58
CA ALA A 28 2.21 -29.82 34.16
C ALA A 28 2.21 -28.42 33.56
N SER A 29 3.22 -28.18 32.74
CA SER A 29 3.59 -26.90 32.19
C SER A 29 2.40 -26.12 31.62
N ALA A 30 2.32 -24.82 31.92
CA ALA A 30 1.47 -23.87 31.20
C ALA A 30 1.73 -23.86 29.67
N LYS A 31 2.80 -24.53 29.17
CA LYS A 31 3.14 -24.66 27.74
C LYS A 31 2.17 -25.49 26.90
N GLY A 32 1.18 -26.18 27.49
CA GLY A 32 0.23 -27.04 26.75
C GLY A 32 -1.17 -26.43 26.56
N LYS A 33 -1.62 -25.56 27.46
CA LYS A 33 -3.03 -25.11 27.48
C LYS A 33 -3.42 -24.23 26.29
N GLY A 34 -2.56 -23.30 25.88
CA GLY A 34 -2.85 -22.36 24.77
C GLY A 34 -2.98 -23.04 23.41
N VAL A 35 -2.17 -24.07 23.12
CA VAL A 35 -2.22 -24.78 21.83
C VAL A 35 -3.44 -25.71 21.74
N ASP A 36 -3.80 -26.36 22.84
CA ASP A 36 -5.00 -27.21 22.90
C ASP A 36 -6.28 -26.37 22.81
N GLU A 37 -6.29 -25.18 23.42
CA GLU A 37 -7.36 -24.19 23.29
C GLU A 37 -7.43 -23.61 21.87
N ALA A 38 -6.30 -23.24 21.26
CA ALA A 38 -6.27 -22.74 19.90
C ALA A 38 -6.76 -23.77 18.89
N GLN A 39 -6.42 -25.05 19.08
CA GLN A 39 -6.97 -26.12 18.25
C GLN A 39 -8.49 -26.25 18.43
N ALA A 40 -9.00 -26.16 19.66
CA ALA A 40 -10.42 -26.23 19.95
C ALA A 40 -11.21 -25.04 19.38
N LYS A 41 -10.64 -23.83 19.37
CA LYS A 41 -11.24 -22.61 18.79
C LYS A 41 -11.02 -22.48 17.28
N SER A 42 -10.04 -23.19 16.71
CA SER A 42 -9.65 -23.00 15.31
C SER A 42 -10.78 -23.24 14.32
N TYR A 43 -10.90 -22.36 13.34
CA TYR A 43 -11.81 -22.49 12.21
C TYR A 43 -11.04 -22.29 10.90
N LYS A 44 -11.72 -22.39 9.76
CA LYS A 44 -11.12 -22.10 8.45
C LYS A 44 -12.17 -21.45 7.57
N GLU A 45 -12.04 -20.15 7.37
CA GLU A 45 -12.90 -19.36 6.48
C GLU A 45 -12.01 -18.47 5.61
N THR A 46 -12.21 -18.49 4.30
CA THR A 46 -11.44 -17.65 3.38
C THR A 46 -12.22 -16.43 2.93
N TYR A 47 -13.51 -16.33 3.26
CA TYR A 47 -14.42 -15.26 2.85
C TYR A 47 -14.49 -15.08 1.32
N GLY A 48 -14.13 -16.14 0.58
CA GLY A 48 -13.97 -16.10 -0.87
C GLY A 48 -12.84 -15.18 -1.38
N THR A 49 -11.94 -14.70 -0.52
CA THR A 49 -10.76 -13.86 -0.86
C THR A 49 -9.49 -14.71 -0.96
N SER A 50 -8.45 -14.19 -1.63
CA SER A 50 -7.13 -14.82 -1.62
C SER A 50 -6.36 -14.38 -0.37
N GLN A 51 -5.42 -15.20 0.12
CA GLN A 51 -4.75 -14.97 1.41
C GLN A 51 -3.25 -14.79 1.22
N ILE A 52 -2.66 -13.75 1.82
CA ILE A 52 -1.23 -13.71 2.12
C ILE A 52 -1.01 -14.54 3.39
N THR A 53 -0.61 -15.79 3.22
CA THR A 53 -0.53 -16.72 4.36
C THR A 53 0.79 -16.60 5.12
N ARG A 54 0.76 -16.78 6.44
CA ARG A 54 1.97 -16.87 7.29
C ARG A 54 2.96 -17.94 6.80
N GLU A 55 2.47 -19.09 6.30
CA GLU A 55 3.33 -20.12 5.70
C GLU A 55 4.11 -19.61 4.47
N ALA A 56 3.45 -18.85 3.60
CA ALA A 56 4.11 -18.26 2.42
C ALA A 56 5.17 -17.24 2.84
N MET A 57 4.87 -16.37 3.80
CA MET A 57 5.82 -15.37 4.30
C MET A 57 7.01 -16.02 5.03
N LYS A 58 6.77 -17.07 5.82
CA LYS A 58 7.85 -17.82 6.47
C LYS A 58 8.77 -18.53 5.47
N LYS A 59 8.22 -18.98 4.33
CA LYS A 59 9.01 -19.54 3.24
C LYS A 59 9.77 -18.45 2.48
N MET A 60 9.19 -17.27 2.34
CA MET A 60 9.76 -16.11 1.64
C MET A 60 11.14 -15.72 2.18
N VAL A 61 11.34 -15.81 3.50
CA VAL A 61 12.63 -15.52 4.15
C VAL A 61 13.79 -16.33 3.53
N ASN A 62 13.54 -17.56 3.08
CA ASN A 62 14.57 -18.39 2.42
C ASN A 62 14.92 -17.93 0.99
N GLN A 63 14.22 -16.94 0.45
CA GLN A 63 14.47 -16.34 -0.87
C GLN A 63 15.22 -15.01 -0.78
N HIS A 64 15.52 -14.51 0.42
CA HIS A 64 16.34 -13.31 0.61
C HIS A 64 17.74 -13.52 0.01
N GLY A 65 18.29 -12.47 -0.60
CA GLY A 65 19.60 -12.51 -1.28
C GLY A 65 19.62 -13.27 -2.62
N ASP A 66 18.51 -13.87 -3.05
CA ASP A 66 18.40 -14.42 -4.40
C ASP A 66 18.31 -13.27 -5.42
N LYS A 67 19.31 -13.19 -6.31
CA LYS A 67 19.40 -12.14 -7.34
C LYS A 67 18.20 -12.05 -8.27
N ARG A 68 17.35 -13.08 -8.33
CA ARG A 68 16.09 -13.03 -9.07
C ARG A 68 15.09 -12.07 -8.44
N TYR A 69 15.18 -11.85 -7.13
CA TYR A 69 14.21 -11.07 -6.36
C TYR A 69 14.86 -9.87 -5.68
N THR A 70 16.19 -9.76 -5.60
CA THR A 70 16.86 -8.61 -5.01
C THR A 70 16.80 -7.38 -5.94
N VAL A 71 16.39 -6.22 -5.40
CA VAL A 71 16.50 -4.93 -6.10
C VAL A 71 17.97 -4.70 -6.49
N PRO A 72 18.28 -4.29 -7.75
CA PRO A 72 19.66 -4.06 -8.16
C PRO A 72 20.39 -3.03 -7.29
N GLY A 73 21.69 -3.21 -7.10
CA GLY A 73 22.53 -2.17 -6.54
C GLY A 73 22.67 -0.99 -7.51
N PHE A 74 22.64 0.24 -6.98
CA PHE A 74 22.76 1.46 -7.76
C PHE A 74 24.06 2.21 -7.42
N ASP A 75 24.61 2.92 -8.41
CA ASP A 75 25.79 3.77 -8.21
C ASP A 75 25.36 5.14 -7.69
N GLU A 76 25.56 5.39 -6.40
CA GLU A 76 25.24 6.65 -5.71
C GLU A 76 25.79 7.88 -6.45
N SER A 77 26.97 7.78 -7.07
CA SER A 77 27.63 8.91 -7.74
C SER A 77 26.86 9.39 -8.98
N THR A 78 25.97 8.55 -9.52
CA THR A 78 25.13 8.88 -10.68
C THR A 78 23.78 9.49 -10.28
N ILE A 79 23.42 9.43 -9.00
CA ILE A 79 22.10 9.82 -8.49
C ILE A 79 21.98 11.33 -8.39
N LYS A 80 20.90 11.85 -8.97
CA LYS A 80 20.58 13.28 -9.06
C LYS A 80 19.19 13.53 -8.53
N ASN A 81 19.00 14.70 -7.94
CA ASN A 81 17.66 15.17 -7.61
C ASN A 81 16.89 15.46 -8.91
N VAL A 82 15.56 15.43 -8.87
CA VAL A 82 14.73 15.96 -9.96
C VAL A 82 14.91 17.48 -10.01
N GLU A 83 15.68 17.98 -10.99
CA GLU A 83 16.07 19.40 -11.03
C GLU A 83 14.87 20.35 -11.12
N SER A 84 13.79 19.93 -11.76
CA SER A 84 12.54 20.70 -11.87
C SER A 84 11.67 20.67 -10.61
N ALA A 85 11.96 19.83 -9.62
CA ALA A 85 11.18 19.70 -8.39
C ALA A 85 11.49 20.85 -7.41
N VAL A 86 11.11 22.06 -7.80
CA VAL A 86 11.35 23.28 -7.03
C VAL A 86 10.01 23.96 -6.74
N LYS A 87 9.80 24.40 -5.50
CA LYS A 87 8.67 25.26 -5.10
C LYS A 87 9.18 26.50 -4.36
N THR A 88 8.29 27.46 -4.17
CA THR A 88 8.51 28.59 -3.26
C THR A 88 7.88 28.24 -1.91
N ASP A 89 8.64 28.37 -0.83
CA ASP A 89 8.13 28.16 0.53
C ASP A 89 7.31 29.35 1.04
N GLU A 90 6.75 29.23 2.23
CA GLU A 90 5.96 30.28 2.89
C GLU A 90 6.71 31.61 3.09
N ASN A 91 8.05 31.59 3.07
CA ASN A 91 8.91 32.76 3.24
C ASN A 91 9.34 33.37 1.88
N GLY A 92 8.81 32.87 0.77
CA GLY A 92 9.18 33.34 -0.57
C GLY A 92 10.53 32.79 -1.08
N LYS A 93 11.14 31.83 -0.38
CA LYS A 93 12.41 31.22 -0.78
C LYS A 93 12.16 30.02 -1.69
N LYS A 94 12.94 29.91 -2.77
CA LYS A 94 12.96 28.71 -3.60
C LYS A 94 13.63 27.56 -2.85
N ILE A 95 12.93 26.43 -2.77
CA ILE A 95 13.40 25.19 -2.17
C ILE A 95 13.28 24.04 -3.17
N LYS A 96 14.17 23.06 -3.07
CA LYS A 96 14.05 21.80 -3.82
C LYS A 96 13.27 20.80 -2.97
N MET A 97 12.22 20.24 -3.58
CA MET A 97 11.30 19.32 -2.94
C MET A 97 11.88 17.91 -2.89
N ASP A 98 11.40 17.13 -1.93
CA ASP A 98 11.40 15.67 -2.05
C ASP A 98 10.31 15.25 -3.04
N VAL A 99 10.58 14.23 -3.86
CA VAL A 99 9.61 13.58 -4.75
C VAL A 99 9.65 12.08 -4.50
N TRP A 100 8.50 11.48 -4.15
CA TRP A 100 8.45 10.06 -3.77
C TRP A 100 7.50 9.25 -4.66
N ASP A 101 6.42 8.71 -4.12
CA ASP A 101 5.48 7.86 -4.81
C ASP A 101 5.04 8.49 -6.12
N THR A 102 5.28 7.77 -7.23
CA THR A 102 5.04 8.24 -8.58
C THR A 102 4.30 7.20 -9.40
N TRP A 103 3.48 7.68 -10.33
CA TRP A 103 2.74 6.86 -11.28
C TRP A 103 2.66 7.57 -12.64
N PRO A 104 2.89 6.86 -13.75
CA PRO A 104 2.74 7.43 -15.08
C PRO A 104 1.27 7.66 -15.42
N LEU A 105 1.02 8.56 -16.38
CA LEU A 105 -0.22 8.52 -17.15
C LEU A 105 -0.22 7.23 -17.98
N GLN A 106 -1.27 6.42 -17.86
CA GLN A 106 -1.35 5.09 -18.47
C GLN A 106 -2.57 4.97 -19.38
N ASN A 107 -2.42 4.16 -20.44
CA ASN A 107 -3.57 3.66 -21.19
C ASN A 107 -4.33 2.63 -20.33
N ALA A 108 -5.55 2.27 -20.72
CA ALA A 108 -6.38 1.32 -19.98
C ALA A 108 -5.76 -0.09 -19.81
N ASP A 109 -4.77 -0.46 -20.63
CA ASP A 109 -4.02 -1.72 -20.53
C ASP A 109 -2.82 -1.66 -19.56
N GLY A 110 -2.57 -0.50 -18.96
CA GLY A 110 -1.46 -0.23 -18.05
C GLY A 110 -0.17 0.22 -18.73
N THR A 111 -0.08 0.26 -20.05
CA THR A 111 1.10 0.81 -20.74
C THR A 111 1.18 2.33 -20.56
N VAL A 112 2.38 2.92 -20.61
CA VAL A 112 2.54 4.39 -20.55
C VAL A 112 1.81 5.04 -21.74
N ALA A 113 1.00 6.06 -21.45
CA ALA A 113 0.34 6.86 -22.46
C ALA A 113 1.25 7.96 -23.01
N GLU A 114 1.05 8.31 -24.27
CA GLU A 114 1.71 9.45 -24.92
C GLU A 114 0.70 10.58 -25.10
N TYR A 115 0.85 11.65 -24.32
CA TYR A 115 0.00 12.84 -24.39
C TYR A 115 0.69 13.88 -25.29
N ASN A 116 0.24 14.05 -26.53
CA ASN A 116 0.78 15.04 -27.48
C ASN A 116 2.33 14.98 -27.63
N GLY A 117 2.92 13.78 -27.69
CA GLY A 117 4.37 13.60 -27.78
C GLY A 117 5.12 13.70 -26.44
N TYR A 118 4.40 13.73 -25.32
CA TYR A 118 4.96 13.76 -23.98
C TYR A 118 4.63 12.49 -23.20
N HIS A 119 5.56 12.10 -22.34
CA HIS A 119 5.28 11.20 -21.22
C HIS A 119 5.03 12.05 -19.97
N ILE A 120 4.00 11.68 -19.21
CA ILE A 120 3.59 12.35 -17.98
C ILE A 120 3.71 11.39 -16.81
N VAL A 121 4.22 11.88 -15.68
CA VAL A 121 4.25 11.21 -14.39
C VAL A 121 3.65 12.13 -13.35
N PHE A 122 2.74 11.61 -12.56
CA PHE A 122 2.28 12.25 -11.33
C PHE A 122 3.14 11.76 -10.18
N GLY A 123 3.43 12.64 -9.23
CA GLY A 123 4.22 12.28 -8.07
C GLY A 123 3.86 13.09 -6.85
N LEU A 124 3.94 12.47 -5.69
CA LEU A 124 3.90 13.17 -4.42
C LEU A 124 5.17 13.97 -4.24
N ALA A 125 5.05 15.26 -3.93
CA ALA A 125 6.18 16.11 -3.65
C ALA A 125 5.89 17.16 -2.57
N GLY A 126 6.95 17.54 -1.86
CA GLY A 126 6.84 18.37 -0.65
C GLY A 126 8.15 18.98 -0.18
N ASP A 127 8.03 19.96 0.72
CA ASP A 127 9.13 20.48 1.51
C ASP A 127 9.70 19.35 2.40
N PRO A 128 11.00 18.99 2.25
CA PRO A 128 11.65 17.97 3.08
C PRO A 128 11.57 18.23 4.59
N LYS A 129 11.30 19.48 5.02
CA LYS A 129 11.16 19.87 6.42
C LYS A 129 9.75 19.72 6.97
N ASN A 130 8.75 19.56 6.12
CA ASN A 130 7.36 19.40 6.52
C ASN A 130 6.84 18.02 6.08
N PRO A 131 6.75 17.03 6.98
CA PRO A 131 6.30 15.69 6.62
C PRO A 131 4.86 15.65 6.09
N ASN A 132 4.06 16.68 6.38
CA ASN A 132 2.66 16.81 5.97
C ASN A 132 2.48 17.68 4.70
N ASP A 133 3.56 18.20 4.10
CA ASP A 133 3.49 18.86 2.79
C ASP A 133 3.45 17.81 1.69
N THR A 134 2.30 17.15 1.54
CA THR A 134 2.11 16.06 0.59
C THR A 134 1.06 16.46 -0.43
N PHE A 135 1.51 16.87 -1.61
CA PHE A 135 0.63 17.25 -2.72
C PHE A 135 1.07 16.62 -4.04
N ILE A 136 0.14 16.47 -4.96
CA ILE A 136 0.38 15.84 -6.26
C ILE A 136 0.91 16.89 -7.24
N TYR A 137 2.08 16.62 -7.77
CA TYR A 137 2.70 17.40 -8.85
C TYR A 137 2.67 16.60 -10.15
N MET A 138 2.57 17.32 -11.27
CA MET A 138 2.66 16.73 -12.60
C MET A 138 4.04 17.01 -13.21
N PHE A 139 4.81 15.95 -13.44
CA PHE A 139 6.08 15.97 -14.16
C PHE A 139 5.89 15.46 -15.58
N TYR A 140 6.64 16.03 -16.52
CA TYR A 140 6.54 15.62 -17.92
C TYR A 140 7.87 15.75 -18.65
N LYS A 141 8.03 14.96 -19.71
CA LYS A 141 9.17 15.04 -20.64
C LYS A 141 8.73 14.64 -22.04
N LYS A 142 9.51 14.99 -23.06
CA LYS A 142 9.25 14.49 -24.42
C LYS A 142 9.41 12.96 -24.46
N ALA A 143 8.54 12.29 -25.21
CA ALA A 143 8.64 10.86 -25.43
C ALA A 143 10.00 10.51 -26.06
N GLY A 144 10.63 9.44 -25.57
CA GLY A 144 11.96 8.99 -26.03
C GLY A 144 13.17 9.65 -25.37
N ASP A 145 13.03 10.75 -24.63
CA ASP A 145 14.13 11.29 -23.81
C ASP A 145 14.18 10.56 -22.46
N ASN A 146 15.27 9.87 -22.15
CA ASN A 146 15.38 9.08 -20.90
C ASN A 146 16.14 9.82 -19.78
N SER A 147 16.63 11.03 -20.03
CA SER A 147 17.41 11.77 -19.04
C SER A 147 16.55 12.23 -17.87
N ILE A 148 17.06 12.10 -16.64
CA ILE A 148 16.45 12.70 -15.44
C ILE A 148 16.26 14.21 -15.58
N ASN A 149 17.15 14.89 -16.30
CA ASN A 149 17.10 16.32 -16.53
C ASN A 149 16.02 16.74 -17.54
N ALA A 150 15.43 15.79 -18.26
CA ALA A 150 14.36 16.05 -19.22
C ALA A 150 13.00 16.24 -18.55
N TRP A 151 12.84 15.73 -17.32
CA TRP A 151 11.65 15.93 -16.52
C TRP A 151 11.52 17.42 -16.17
N LYS A 152 10.47 18.04 -16.69
CA LYS A 152 9.96 19.35 -16.30
C LYS A 152 8.83 19.16 -15.28
N ASN A 153 8.56 20.21 -14.51
CA ASN A 153 7.49 20.24 -13.52
C ASN A 153 6.42 21.23 -13.96
N ALA A 154 5.19 20.77 -14.15
CA ALA A 154 4.03 21.60 -14.52
C ALA A 154 3.35 22.25 -13.28
N GLY A 155 3.84 21.96 -12.07
CA GLY A 155 3.31 22.46 -10.82
C GLY A 155 2.38 21.47 -10.13
N ARG A 156 1.71 21.93 -9.07
CA ARG A 156 0.64 21.17 -8.41
C ARG A 156 -0.49 20.92 -9.40
N VAL A 157 -1.11 19.75 -9.28
CA VAL A 157 -2.33 19.42 -10.03
C VAL A 157 -3.51 20.25 -9.53
N PHE A 158 -3.62 20.39 -8.20
CA PHE A 158 -4.73 21.08 -7.56
C PHE A 158 -4.27 22.42 -6.97
N GLY A 159 -5.05 23.46 -7.20
CA GLY A 159 -5.00 24.71 -6.44
C GLY A 159 -5.65 24.54 -5.07
N ASP A 160 -5.29 25.43 -4.12
CA ASP A 160 -5.82 25.36 -2.75
C ASP A 160 -7.35 25.48 -2.66
N ASN A 161 -7.97 26.13 -3.65
CA ASN A 161 -9.41 26.36 -3.69
C ASN A 161 -10.21 25.23 -4.36
N ASP A 162 -9.57 24.36 -5.15
CA ASP A 162 -10.27 23.36 -5.98
C ASP A 162 -11.13 22.42 -5.11
N LYS A 163 -10.62 22.04 -3.93
CA LYS A 163 -11.34 21.22 -2.95
C LYS A 163 -12.67 21.84 -2.46
N TYR A 164 -12.79 23.16 -2.49
CA TYR A 164 -14.02 23.88 -2.10
C TYR A 164 -14.95 24.09 -3.29
N GLU A 165 -14.39 24.30 -4.48
CA GLU A 165 -15.12 24.50 -5.74
C GLU A 165 -15.77 23.21 -6.25
N ALA A 166 -15.19 22.05 -5.92
CA ALA A 166 -15.72 20.72 -6.20
C ALA A 166 -17.14 20.45 -5.65
N ASN A 167 -17.60 21.23 -4.66
CA ASN A 167 -18.88 21.02 -3.96
C ASN A 167 -19.06 19.61 -3.36
N ASP A 168 -17.95 18.94 -3.03
CA ASP A 168 -17.92 17.62 -2.40
C ASP A 168 -17.68 17.76 -0.88
N GLU A 169 -18.37 16.94 -0.09
CA GLU A 169 -18.33 17.06 1.38
C GLU A 169 -17.01 16.56 1.97
N HIS A 170 -16.40 15.54 1.37
CA HIS A 170 -15.18 14.93 1.86
C HIS A 170 -13.94 15.72 1.45
N LEU A 171 -13.98 16.41 0.30
CA LEU A 171 -12.86 17.23 -0.19
C LEU A 171 -12.58 18.46 0.68
N LYS A 172 -13.60 19.07 1.28
CA LYS A 172 -13.43 20.30 2.08
C LYS A 172 -12.48 20.13 3.28
N GLY A 173 -12.36 18.91 3.79
CA GLY A 173 -11.47 18.56 4.89
C GLY A 173 -10.06 18.11 4.48
N GLN A 174 -9.76 18.08 3.17
CA GLN A 174 -8.46 17.63 2.65
C GLN A 174 -7.32 18.53 3.12
N ILE A 175 -6.29 17.91 3.69
CA ILE A 175 -5.02 18.59 4.03
C ILE A 175 -3.84 18.05 3.22
N GLU A 176 -3.95 16.83 2.70
CA GLU A 176 -2.91 16.16 1.91
C GLU A 176 -3.55 15.43 0.71
N GLU A 177 -2.80 15.31 -0.37
CA GLU A 177 -3.16 14.55 -1.57
C GLU A 177 -2.17 13.38 -1.69
N TRP A 178 -2.64 12.16 -1.42
CA TRP A 178 -1.83 10.94 -1.44
C TRP A 178 -1.99 10.16 -2.75
N SER A 179 -1.21 9.09 -2.90
CA SER A 179 -1.00 8.35 -4.15
C SER A 179 -2.26 7.80 -4.81
N GLY A 180 -2.13 7.41 -6.08
CA GLY A 180 -3.15 6.72 -6.86
C GLY A 180 -2.67 6.31 -8.25
N SER A 181 -3.47 6.60 -9.29
CA SER A 181 -3.21 6.27 -10.69
C SER A 181 -3.77 7.32 -11.65
N ALA A 182 -3.32 7.32 -12.90
CA ALA A 182 -3.82 8.24 -13.91
C ALA A 182 -4.09 7.52 -15.23
N LEU A 183 -5.31 7.69 -15.75
CA LEU A 183 -5.77 7.13 -17.01
C LEU A 183 -5.74 8.20 -18.09
N PHE A 184 -5.22 7.86 -19.26
CA PHE A 184 -5.49 8.57 -20.50
C PHE A 184 -6.73 7.98 -21.15
N THR A 185 -7.81 8.75 -21.20
CA THR A 185 -9.11 8.27 -21.72
C THR A 185 -9.09 8.19 -23.24
N ASP A 186 -9.99 7.40 -23.82
CA ASP A 186 -10.16 7.31 -25.27
C ASP A 186 -10.55 8.66 -25.92
N ASP A 187 -11.15 9.56 -25.14
CA ASP A 187 -11.51 10.92 -25.56
C ASP A 187 -10.33 11.90 -25.51
N GLY A 188 -9.15 11.45 -25.05
CA GLY A 188 -7.93 12.26 -24.97
C GLY A 188 -7.79 13.07 -23.68
N GLU A 189 -8.51 12.70 -22.62
CA GLU A 189 -8.49 13.40 -21.34
C GLU A 189 -7.59 12.71 -20.32
N ILE A 190 -7.07 13.49 -19.37
CA ILE A 190 -6.32 12.95 -18.23
C ILE A 190 -7.29 12.78 -17.06
N ARG A 191 -7.57 11.53 -16.71
CA ARG A 191 -8.40 11.15 -15.57
C ARG A 191 -7.50 10.70 -14.42
N LEU A 192 -7.41 11.51 -13.37
CA LEU A 192 -6.62 11.21 -12.17
C LEU A 192 -7.49 10.52 -11.12
N PHE A 193 -6.95 9.50 -10.49
CA PHE A 193 -7.46 8.89 -9.26
C PHE A 193 -6.41 9.03 -8.18
N TYR A 194 -6.80 9.45 -6.99
CA TYR A 194 -5.86 9.71 -5.90
C TYR A 194 -6.55 9.55 -4.55
N THR A 195 -5.78 9.70 -3.50
CA THR A 195 -6.28 9.60 -2.13
C THR A 195 -6.41 10.98 -1.51
N ASN A 196 -7.64 11.39 -1.21
CA ASN A 196 -7.90 12.53 -0.36
C ASN A 196 -7.61 12.16 1.09
N ARG A 197 -6.64 12.84 1.73
CA ARG A 197 -6.32 12.65 3.14
C ARG A 197 -6.76 13.86 3.97
N GLY A 198 -7.69 13.61 4.88
CA GLY A 198 -8.13 14.57 5.90
C GLY A 198 -7.17 14.69 7.08
N ASP A 199 -7.40 15.69 7.91
CA ASP A 199 -6.56 15.99 9.07
C ASP A 199 -6.61 14.90 10.16
N PHE A 200 -5.57 14.82 10.97
CA PHE A 200 -5.54 14.04 12.21
C PHE A 200 -5.53 14.99 13.41
N ASN A 201 -6.68 15.12 14.06
CA ASN A 201 -6.87 15.89 15.27
C ASN A 201 -7.93 15.23 16.16
N GLU A 202 -7.47 14.50 17.18
CA GLU A 202 -8.33 13.74 18.07
C GLU A 202 -9.38 14.62 18.78
N SER A 203 -8.98 15.85 19.18
CA SER A 203 -9.85 16.79 19.90
C SER A 203 -11.04 17.25 19.04
N GLN A 204 -10.85 17.27 17.72
CA GLN A 204 -11.88 17.60 16.73
C GLN A 204 -12.54 16.36 16.14
N LYS A 205 -12.18 15.17 16.61
CA LYS A 205 -12.63 13.87 16.08
C LYS A 205 -12.28 13.67 14.59
N LEU A 206 -11.13 14.18 14.18
CA LEU A 206 -10.56 13.95 12.85
C LEU A 206 -9.45 12.92 13.01
N PHE A 207 -9.49 11.82 12.25
CA PHE A 207 -8.59 10.68 12.42
C PHE A 207 -7.84 10.33 11.15
N GLY A 208 -7.56 11.32 10.31
CA GLY A 208 -6.81 11.08 9.09
C GLY A 208 -7.60 10.26 8.08
N LYS A 209 -8.86 10.65 7.84
CA LYS A 209 -9.74 9.95 6.90
C LYS A 209 -9.09 9.89 5.51
N GLN A 210 -9.03 8.69 4.94
CA GLN A 210 -8.60 8.47 3.56
C GLN A 210 -9.85 8.22 2.71
N THR A 211 -9.90 8.81 1.52
CA THR A 211 -11.05 8.71 0.62
C THR A 211 -10.52 8.59 -0.81
N LEU A 212 -11.02 7.59 -1.55
CA LEU A 212 -10.71 7.45 -2.97
C LEU A 212 -11.37 8.60 -3.72
N THR A 213 -10.62 9.32 -4.54
CA THR A 213 -11.05 10.57 -5.17
C THR A 213 -10.62 10.61 -6.62
N THR A 214 -11.36 11.30 -7.47
CA THR A 214 -11.02 11.51 -8.88
C THR A 214 -11.19 12.96 -9.31
N ALA A 215 -10.46 13.35 -10.35
CA ALA A 215 -10.66 14.58 -11.10
C ALA A 215 -10.20 14.38 -12.55
N GLN A 216 -10.77 15.14 -13.48
CA GLN A 216 -10.16 15.38 -14.78
C GLN A 216 -9.14 16.52 -14.67
N VAL A 217 -7.94 16.31 -15.21
CA VAL A 217 -6.86 17.30 -15.18
C VAL A 217 -6.77 17.96 -16.56
N ASN A 218 -7.10 19.24 -16.63
CA ASN A 218 -7.07 19.99 -17.88
C ASN A 218 -5.66 20.53 -18.11
N VAL A 219 -5.00 20.08 -19.19
CA VAL A 219 -3.61 20.39 -19.51
C VAL A 219 -3.47 20.97 -20.91
N SER A 220 -2.87 22.14 -21.04
CA SER A 220 -2.52 22.72 -22.34
C SER A 220 -1.01 22.69 -22.60
N GLU A 221 -0.66 22.59 -23.88
CA GLU A 221 0.67 22.90 -24.35
C GLU A 221 0.79 24.40 -24.61
N GLN A 222 1.73 25.02 -23.90
CA GLN A 222 2.07 26.43 -23.98
C GLN A 222 3.26 26.63 -24.96
N GLN A 223 3.70 27.88 -25.13
CA GLN A 223 4.90 28.19 -25.92
C GLN A 223 6.13 27.40 -25.43
N GLU A 224 7.10 27.20 -26.32
CA GLU A 224 8.37 26.52 -26.01
C GLU A 224 8.25 25.06 -25.54
N ASN A 225 7.21 24.34 -25.99
CA ASN A 225 7.01 22.92 -25.64
C ASN A 225 6.94 22.72 -24.12
N THR A 226 6.08 23.49 -23.46
CA THR A 226 5.84 23.41 -22.02
C THR A 226 4.39 23.00 -21.76
N LEU A 227 4.18 21.98 -20.92
CA LEU A 227 2.85 21.62 -20.44
C LEU A 227 2.52 22.42 -19.18
N LYS A 228 1.27 22.85 -19.06
CA LYS A 228 0.73 23.56 -17.91
C LYS A 228 -0.60 22.93 -17.48
N VAL A 229 -0.77 22.75 -16.18
CA VAL A 229 -2.09 22.45 -15.60
C VAL A 229 -2.92 23.73 -15.60
N ASP A 230 -4.04 23.73 -16.31
CA ASP A 230 -4.94 24.90 -16.38
C ASP A 230 -5.99 24.90 -15.28
N GLY A 231 -6.30 23.72 -14.75
CA GLY A 231 -7.24 23.51 -13.66
C GLY A 231 -7.75 22.07 -13.68
N VAL A 232 -8.72 21.79 -12.82
CA VAL A 232 -9.40 20.50 -12.75
C VAL A 232 -10.90 20.66 -12.90
N GLU A 233 -11.56 19.60 -13.35
CA GLU A 233 -13.02 19.50 -13.35
C GLU A 233 -13.46 18.08 -13.00
N ASP A 234 -14.76 17.89 -12.80
CA ASP A 234 -15.32 16.60 -12.36
C ASP A 234 -14.59 16.03 -11.11
N HIS A 235 -14.23 16.94 -10.20
CA HIS A 235 -13.49 16.66 -8.98
C HIS A 235 -14.44 16.18 -7.88
N LYS A 236 -14.32 14.92 -7.48
CA LYS A 236 -15.28 14.28 -6.57
C LYS A 236 -14.70 13.08 -5.83
N SER A 237 -15.28 12.81 -4.67
CA SER A 237 -15.01 11.61 -3.89
C SER A 237 -15.78 10.42 -4.45
N ILE A 238 -15.18 9.24 -4.40
CA ILE A 238 -15.73 7.99 -4.92
C ILE A 238 -16.12 7.06 -3.78
N TYR A 239 -15.22 6.81 -2.83
CA TYR A 239 -15.41 5.75 -1.83
C TYR A 239 -14.60 5.96 -0.56
N GLU A 240 -15.19 5.58 0.58
CA GLU A 240 -14.64 5.81 1.93
C GLU A 240 -14.79 4.64 2.93
N GLY A 241 -15.10 3.43 2.46
CA GLY A 241 -15.31 2.25 3.33
C GLY A 241 -16.78 1.99 3.72
N GLY A 242 -17.72 2.81 3.26
CA GLY A 242 -19.17 2.54 3.37
C GLY A 242 -19.65 2.24 4.78
N ASP A 243 -20.39 1.14 4.94
CA ASP A 243 -20.92 0.67 6.23
C ASP A 243 -19.95 -0.22 7.03
N SER A 244 -18.69 -0.32 6.59
CA SER A 244 -17.65 -1.14 7.19
C SER A 244 -17.88 -2.66 7.17
N LYS A 245 -18.76 -3.16 6.29
CA LYS A 245 -18.92 -4.61 6.08
C LYS A 245 -17.81 -5.19 5.22
N THR A 246 -17.50 -4.55 4.09
CA THR A 246 -16.49 -5.07 3.16
C THR A 246 -15.10 -4.51 3.42
N TYR A 247 -15.00 -3.20 3.61
CA TYR A 247 -13.75 -2.49 3.88
C TYR A 247 -13.91 -1.63 5.11
N GLU A 248 -12.92 -1.57 5.97
CA GLU A 248 -12.96 -0.77 7.19
C GLU A 248 -13.06 0.73 6.87
N SER A 249 -14.02 1.43 7.49
CA SER A 249 -14.04 2.90 7.48
C SER A 249 -13.18 3.46 8.61
N VAL A 250 -12.73 4.71 8.47
CA VAL A 250 -11.99 5.41 9.54
C VAL A 250 -12.73 5.44 10.89
N ASN A 251 -14.06 5.53 10.86
CA ASN A 251 -14.87 5.55 12.08
C ASN A 251 -14.88 4.20 12.77
N LYS A 252 -14.88 3.13 11.98
CA LYS A 252 -14.82 1.75 12.49
C LYS A 252 -13.43 1.46 13.06
N ALA A 253 -12.37 1.86 12.34
CA ALA A 253 -10.98 1.64 12.77
C ALA A 253 -10.63 2.25 14.13
N PHE A 254 -11.21 3.40 14.46
CA PHE A 254 -10.91 4.13 15.69
C PHE A 254 -12.11 4.25 16.63
N GLU A 255 -13.09 3.34 16.53
CA GLU A 255 -14.29 3.35 17.38
C GLU A 255 -13.96 3.19 18.87
N ASP A 256 -12.91 2.41 19.16
CA ASP A 256 -12.39 2.12 20.49
C ASP A 256 -11.18 3.01 20.89
N ARG A 257 -10.77 3.92 20.00
CA ARG A 257 -9.58 4.79 20.14
C ARG A 257 -8.25 4.04 20.23
N ASN A 258 -8.17 2.84 19.66
CA ASN A 258 -6.91 2.14 19.53
C ASN A 258 -6.11 2.65 18.32
N PHE A 259 -5.25 3.63 18.54
CA PHE A 259 -4.39 4.20 17.49
C PHE A 259 -3.17 3.35 17.13
N MET A 260 -3.04 2.14 17.70
CA MET A 260 -2.12 1.13 17.16
C MET A 260 -2.68 0.46 15.90
N ASN A 261 -4.00 0.54 15.67
CA ASN A 261 -4.63 0.13 14.42
C ASN A 261 -4.18 1.05 13.28
N ASN A 262 -3.89 0.50 12.11
CA ASN A 262 -3.48 1.26 10.93
C ASN A 262 -4.59 1.28 9.87
N HIS A 263 -5.47 2.29 9.96
CA HIS A 263 -6.49 2.49 8.94
C HIS A 263 -5.89 2.91 7.58
N THR A 264 -6.23 2.17 6.54
CA THR A 264 -5.83 2.41 5.15
C THR A 264 -7.05 2.39 4.23
N LEU A 265 -7.11 3.34 3.28
CA LEU A 265 -8.06 3.35 2.17
C LEU A 265 -7.51 4.26 1.05
N ARG A 266 -6.47 3.79 0.37
CA ARG A 266 -5.63 4.64 -0.48
C ARG A 266 -5.13 3.94 -1.74
N ASP A 267 -4.35 4.67 -2.51
CA ASP A 267 -3.65 4.19 -3.69
C ASP A 267 -4.58 3.57 -4.77
N PRO A 268 -5.67 4.25 -5.19
CA PRO A 268 -6.57 3.70 -6.19
C PRO A 268 -5.88 3.54 -7.55
N HIS A 269 -5.81 2.29 -8.01
CA HIS A 269 -5.32 1.89 -9.32
C HIS A 269 -6.47 1.57 -10.27
N TYR A 270 -6.57 2.32 -11.36
CA TYR A 270 -7.59 2.12 -12.39
C TYR A 270 -7.31 0.89 -13.25
N ILE A 271 -8.34 0.10 -13.55
CA ILE A 271 -8.27 -0.99 -14.52
C ILE A 271 -9.63 -1.25 -15.17
N GLU A 272 -9.59 -1.70 -16.44
CA GLU A 272 -10.78 -2.20 -17.15
C GLU A 272 -10.71 -3.70 -17.44
N ASP A 273 -11.85 -4.38 -17.38
CA ASP A 273 -12.03 -5.70 -18.00
C ASP A 273 -13.41 -5.77 -18.66
N LYS A 274 -13.42 -6.12 -19.95
CA LYS A 274 -14.65 -6.34 -20.75
C LYS A 274 -15.62 -5.13 -20.70
N GLY A 275 -15.08 -3.92 -20.82
CA GLY A 275 -15.85 -2.67 -20.86
C GLY A 275 -16.42 -2.25 -19.49
N ARG A 276 -15.96 -2.84 -18.39
CA ARG A 276 -16.28 -2.41 -17.02
C ARG A 276 -15.05 -1.79 -16.39
N LYS A 277 -15.27 -0.72 -15.63
CA LYS A 277 -14.24 0.10 -14.99
C LYS A 277 -14.14 -0.20 -13.50
N TYR A 278 -12.93 -0.27 -12.99
CA TYR A 278 -12.67 -0.63 -11.60
C TYR A 278 -11.57 0.22 -10.99
N LEU A 279 -11.62 0.37 -9.67
CA LEU A 279 -10.47 0.81 -8.87
C LEU A 279 -10.05 -0.34 -7.96
N VAL A 280 -8.76 -0.66 -7.99
CA VAL A 280 -8.10 -1.58 -7.05
C VAL A 280 -7.23 -0.77 -6.11
N PHE A 281 -7.38 -0.95 -4.80
CA PHE A 281 -6.86 0.00 -3.81
C PHE A 281 -6.38 -0.72 -2.54
N GLU A 282 -5.50 -0.06 -1.79
CA GLU A 282 -5.12 -0.51 -0.46
C GLU A 282 -6.26 -0.20 0.52
N ALA A 283 -6.58 -1.16 1.37
CA ALA A 283 -7.61 -1.06 2.39
C ALA A 283 -7.31 -1.98 3.59
N ASN A 284 -8.23 -2.01 4.54
CA ASN A 284 -8.31 -3.04 5.59
C ASN A 284 -9.63 -3.80 5.45
N THR A 285 -9.67 -5.07 5.86
CA THR A 285 -10.90 -5.87 5.81
C THR A 285 -12.02 -5.26 6.66
N GLY A 286 -13.27 -5.36 6.20
CA GLY A 286 -14.45 -5.02 6.98
C GLY A 286 -14.99 -6.19 7.81
N THR A 287 -16.09 -5.93 8.52
CA THR A 287 -16.71 -6.85 9.49
C THR A 287 -17.21 -8.17 8.92
N GLU A 288 -17.46 -8.28 7.62
CA GLU A 288 -17.98 -9.49 6.95
C GLU A 288 -16.92 -10.26 6.15
N TYR A 289 -15.69 -9.74 6.04
CA TYR A 289 -14.61 -10.35 5.23
C TYR A 289 -13.35 -10.66 6.04
N GLY A 290 -13.54 -11.05 7.31
CA GLY A 290 -12.45 -11.47 8.19
C GLY A 290 -11.80 -10.30 8.92
N TYR A 291 -12.58 -9.58 9.71
CA TYR A 291 -12.13 -8.40 10.47
C TYR A 291 -11.01 -8.71 11.48
N SER A 292 -10.29 -7.66 11.88
CA SER A 292 -9.26 -7.72 12.92
C SER A 292 -9.86 -8.08 14.29
N GLY A 293 -9.00 -8.55 15.20
CA GLY A 293 -9.32 -8.96 16.56
C GLY A 293 -8.78 -10.34 16.92
N GLU A 294 -8.86 -10.72 18.20
CA GLU A 294 -8.32 -12.00 18.73
C GLU A 294 -8.82 -13.22 17.92
N GLU A 295 -10.09 -13.23 17.52
CA GLU A 295 -10.71 -14.32 16.74
C GLU A 295 -10.02 -14.55 15.38
N SER A 296 -9.35 -13.54 14.83
CA SER A 296 -8.61 -13.66 13.56
C SER A 296 -7.43 -14.63 13.70
N LEU A 297 -6.78 -14.69 14.86
CA LEU A 297 -5.62 -15.55 15.12
C LEU A 297 -5.96 -17.04 15.02
N TYR A 298 -7.23 -17.42 15.19
CA TYR A 298 -7.68 -18.81 15.15
C TYR A 298 -8.15 -19.26 13.75
N ASN A 299 -8.18 -18.36 12.76
CA ASN A 299 -8.55 -18.71 11.39
C ASN A 299 -7.38 -19.36 10.64
N ARG A 300 -7.46 -20.66 10.41
CA ARG A 300 -6.42 -21.42 9.71
C ARG A 300 -6.21 -21.01 8.26
N ALA A 301 -7.13 -20.26 7.64
CA ALA A 301 -6.96 -19.72 6.29
C ALA A 301 -5.74 -18.77 6.20
N TYR A 302 -5.46 -18.02 7.26
CA TYR A 302 -4.37 -17.03 7.30
C TYR A 302 -2.99 -17.68 7.52
N TYR A 303 -2.95 -18.92 7.99
CA TYR A 303 -1.70 -19.63 8.26
C TYR A 303 -1.19 -20.40 7.05
N GLY A 304 -2.08 -20.92 6.21
CA GLY A 304 -1.74 -21.80 5.09
C GLY A 304 -2.27 -23.22 5.27
N ASN A 305 -1.50 -24.22 4.81
CA ASN A 305 -1.99 -25.60 4.76
C ASN A 305 -1.44 -26.47 5.89
N GLY A 306 -2.36 -27.16 6.58
CA GLY A 306 -2.05 -28.22 7.52
C GLY A 306 -2.13 -27.81 9.00
N MET A 307 -2.77 -28.67 9.80
CA MET A 307 -2.98 -28.43 11.23
C MET A 307 -1.67 -28.35 12.01
N LYS A 308 -0.63 -29.08 11.58
CA LYS A 308 0.68 -29.04 12.22
C LYS A 308 1.32 -27.65 12.11
N PHE A 309 1.35 -27.09 10.89
CA PHE A 309 1.91 -25.75 10.69
C PHE A 309 1.15 -24.71 11.51
N PHE A 310 -0.19 -24.71 11.44
CA PHE A 310 -1.03 -23.82 12.24
C PHE A 310 -0.69 -23.89 13.74
N ARG A 311 -0.63 -25.08 14.33
CA ARG A 311 -0.34 -25.22 15.77
C ARG A 311 1.04 -24.70 16.15
N ASP A 312 2.05 -25.03 15.33
CA ASP A 312 3.43 -24.61 15.59
C ASP A 312 3.58 -23.09 15.44
N GLU A 313 2.98 -22.51 14.39
CA GLU A 313 3.05 -21.08 14.10
C GLU A 313 2.19 -20.24 15.06
N PHE A 314 0.96 -20.67 15.38
CA PHE A 314 0.13 -20.03 16.39
C PHE A 314 0.86 -19.99 17.73
N LYS A 315 1.48 -21.11 18.13
CA LYS A 315 2.24 -21.16 19.38
C LYS A 315 3.39 -20.16 19.37
N ASN A 316 4.10 -20.01 18.25
CA ASN A 316 5.18 -19.04 18.16
C ASN A 316 4.63 -17.62 18.31
N LEU A 317 3.57 -17.28 17.57
CA LEU A 317 2.93 -15.96 17.61
C LEU A 317 2.35 -15.63 18.99
N ASP A 318 1.65 -16.57 19.62
CA ASP A 318 1.04 -16.38 20.95
C ASP A 318 2.08 -16.17 22.07
N ASN A 319 3.32 -16.61 21.85
CA ASN A 319 4.44 -16.38 22.77
C ASN A 319 5.34 -15.20 22.35
N SER A 320 5.05 -14.51 21.24
CA SER A 320 5.85 -13.38 20.77
C SER A 320 5.28 -12.04 21.24
N ASP A 321 6.11 -11.00 21.14
CA ASP A 321 5.72 -9.60 21.33
C ASP A 321 4.91 -9.02 20.16
N LYS A 322 4.71 -9.81 19.09
CA LYS A 322 3.97 -9.43 17.88
C LYS A 322 2.53 -9.92 17.86
N LYS A 323 2.05 -10.57 18.93
CA LYS A 323 0.66 -11.07 19.01
C LYS A 323 -0.35 -9.94 18.83
N ASP A 324 -0.23 -8.86 19.61
CA ASP A 324 -1.18 -7.75 19.57
C ASP A 324 -1.19 -7.06 18.20
N GLU A 325 -0.01 -6.88 17.58
CA GLU A 325 0.09 -6.37 16.20
C GLU A 325 -0.59 -7.32 15.19
N ALA A 326 -0.45 -8.64 15.37
CA ALA A 326 -1.08 -9.62 14.49
C ALA A 326 -2.60 -9.70 14.67
N GLU A 327 -3.13 -9.41 15.85
CA GLU A 327 -4.56 -9.29 16.08
C GLU A 327 -5.15 -8.10 15.31
N LEU A 328 -4.42 -6.99 15.23
CA LEU A 328 -4.84 -5.79 14.49
C LEU A 328 -4.66 -5.96 12.98
N ALA A 329 -3.58 -6.62 12.55
CA ALA A 329 -3.23 -6.77 11.14
C ALA A 329 -4.34 -7.41 10.29
N ASN A 330 -4.96 -6.60 9.43
CA ASN A 330 -6.05 -7.01 8.55
C ASN A 330 -6.02 -6.29 7.18
N GLY A 331 -4.84 -5.94 6.69
CA GLY A 331 -4.64 -5.29 5.40
C GLY A 331 -5.29 -6.05 4.23
N ALA A 332 -5.73 -5.33 3.21
CA ALA A 332 -6.50 -5.84 2.09
C ALA A 332 -6.19 -5.08 0.79
N ILE A 333 -6.17 -5.81 -0.32
CA ILE A 333 -6.27 -5.20 -1.65
C ILE A 333 -7.74 -5.25 -2.07
N GLY A 334 -8.39 -4.10 -2.01
CA GLY A 334 -9.79 -3.91 -2.35
C GLY A 334 -10.04 -3.75 -3.84
N ILE A 335 -11.30 -3.88 -4.24
CA ILE A 335 -11.79 -3.54 -5.56
C ILE A 335 -13.21 -2.98 -5.47
N VAL A 336 -13.48 -1.92 -6.25
CA VAL A 336 -14.83 -1.41 -6.51
C VAL A 336 -15.04 -1.29 -8.01
N GLU A 337 -16.27 -1.50 -8.47
CA GLU A 337 -16.69 -1.12 -9.81
C GLU A 337 -17.14 0.34 -9.81
N ILE A 338 -16.77 1.09 -10.84
CA ILE A 338 -17.19 2.47 -11.06
C ILE A 338 -17.99 2.60 -12.35
N ASN A 339 -18.85 3.62 -12.41
CA ASN A 339 -19.63 3.97 -13.58
C ASN A 339 -18.75 4.64 -14.65
N ASP A 340 -19.33 4.89 -15.84
CA ASP A 340 -18.63 5.61 -16.91
C ASP A 340 -18.30 7.05 -16.56
N ASP A 341 -19.09 7.66 -15.67
CA ASP A 341 -18.82 8.97 -15.07
C ASP A 341 -17.89 8.89 -13.85
N TYR A 342 -17.26 7.75 -13.61
CA TYR A 342 -16.31 7.52 -12.51
C TYR A 342 -16.89 7.61 -11.09
N THR A 343 -18.21 7.60 -10.93
CA THR A 343 -18.85 7.44 -9.61
C THR A 343 -18.86 5.98 -9.17
N LEU A 344 -18.96 5.72 -7.86
CA LEU A 344 -19.09 4.36 -7.34
C LEU A 344 -20.31 3.65 -7.94
N LYS A 345 -20.12 2.42 -8.41
CA LYS A 345 -21.20 1.57 -8.89
C LYS A 345 -21.48 0.41 -7.95
N ASN A 346 -20.44 -0.38 -7.63
CA ASN A 346 -20.57 -1.53 -6.74
C ASN A 346 -19.34 -1.66 -5.85
N GLU A 347 -19.58 -1.83 -4.55
CA GLU A 347 -18.59 -2.40 -3.63
C GLU A 347 -18.44 -3.90 -3.90
N MET A 348 -17.21 -4.40 -3.92
CA MET A 348 -16.91 -5.80 -4.23
C MET A 348 -15.98 -6.38 -3.18
N LYS A 349 -15.99 -7.72 -3.02
CA LYS A 349 -15.10 -8.41 -2.06
C LYS A 349 -13.62 -8.10 -2.29
N PRO A 350 -12.78 -8.10 -1.24
CA PRO A 350 -11.33 -7.96 -1.40
C PRO A 350 -10.72 -9.02 -2.32
N LEU A 351 -9.71 -8.64 -3.09
CA LEU A 351 -8.97 -9.55 -3.97
C LEU A 351 -8.02 -10.45 -3.17
N ILE A 352 -7.29 -9.82 -2.24
CA ILE A 352 -6.27 -10.43 -1.39
C ILE A 352 -6.34 -9.78 0.01
N VAL A 353 -6.12 -10.55 1.06
CA VAL A 353 -6.02 -10.06 2.44
C VAL A 353 -4.74 -10.56 3.12
N SER A 354 -4.20 -9.78 4.05
CA SER A 354 -2.96 -10.02 4.80
C SER A 354 -3.20 -10.22 6.29
N ASN A 355 -4.38 -10.72 6.66
CA ASN A 355 -4.75 -10.95 8.05
C ASN A 355 -3.65 -11.67 8.84
N THR A 356 -3.38 -11.16 10.04
CA THR A 356 -2.31 -11.61 10.95
C THR A 356 -0.90 -11.40 10.44
N VAL A 357 -0.66 -11.07 9.17
CA VAL A 357 0.68 -10.87 8.60
C VAL A 357 1.10 -9.42 8.73
N THR A 358 0.28 -8.50 8.20
CA THR A 358 0.52 -7.06 8.26
C THR A 358 -0.76 -6.30 8.02
N ASP A 359 -0.81 -5.07 8.54
CA ASP A 359 -1.90 -4.13 8.37
C ASP A 359 -1.72 -3.20 7.16
N GLU A 360 -0.60 -3.32 6.45
CA GLU A 360 -0.22 -2.38 5.39
C GLU A 360 0.35 -3.09 4.15
N ILE A 361 -0.42 -3.03 3.06
CA ILE A 361 -0.07 -3.57 1.75
C ILE A 361 -0.38 -2.51 0.67
N GLU A 362 0.62 -1.66 0.45
CA GLU A 362 0.51 -0.39 -0.26
C GLU A 362 0.66 -0.55 -1.78
N ARG A 363 0.44 0.56 -2.51
CA ARG A 363 0.75 0.68 -3.93
C ARG A 363 0.22 -0.48 -4.78
N PRO A 364 -1.06 -0.87 -4.69
CA PRO A 364 -1.60 -1.86 -5.60
C PRO A 364 -1.37 -1.43 -7.04
N ASN A 365 -0.91 -2.38 -7.83
CA ASN A 365 -0.65 -2.19 -9.25
C ASN A 365 -1.14 -3.42 -9.99
N ILE A 366 -2.05 -3.23 -10.94
CA ILE A 366 -2.69 -4.34 -11.63
C ILE A 366 -2.82 -4.09 -13.12
N PHE A 367 -2.48 -5.10 -13.91
CA PHE A 367 -2.69 -5.05 -15.36
C PHE A 367 -2.91 -6.44 -15.93
N LYS A 368 -3.41 -6.47 -17.16
CA LYS A 368 -3.64 -7.71 -17.92
C LYS A 368 -2.53 -7.88 -18.96
N LYS A 369 -1.83 -9.00 -18.92
CA LYS A 369 -0.83 -9.39 -19.92
C LYS A 369 -0.98 -10.88 -20.24
N ASP A 370 -0.98 -11.21 -21.52
CA ASP A 370 -1.11 -12.58 -22.04
C ASP A 370 -2.29 -13.37 -21.43
N GLY A 371 -3.43 -12.69 -21.31
CA GLY A 371 -4.66 -13.25 -20.77
C GLY A 371 -4.69 -13.48 -19.25
N LYS A 372 -3.68 -12.98 -18.52
CA LYS A 372 -3.58 -13.09 -17.05
C LYS A 372 -3.58 -11.70 -16.41
N PHE A 373 -4.12 -11.62 -15.22
CA PHE A 373 -4.06 -10.44 -14.37
C PHE A 373 -2.91 -10.60 -13.39
N TYR A 374 -2.00 -9.64 -13.38
CA TYR A 374 -0.88 -9.56 -12.44
C TYR A 374 -1.18 -8.43 -11.47
N LEU A 375 -1.18 -8.72 -10.18
CA LEU A 375 -1.42 -7.77 -9.10
C LEU A 375 -0.17 -7.70 -8.22
N PHE A 376 0.35 -6.50 -8.00
CA PHE A 376 1.50 -6.23 -7.13
C PHE A 376 1.09 -5.31 -5.98
N THR A 377 1.85 -5.36 -4.89
CA THR A 377 1.72 -4.47 -3.74
C THR A 377 3.06 -4.34 -3.03
N SER A 378 3.38 -3.16 -2.51
CA SER A 378 4.57 -2.92 -1.68
C SER A 378 4.23 -3.13 -0.20
N THR A 379 5.17 -3.64 0.59
CA THR A 379 4.98 -3.74 2.05
C THR A 379 6.33 -3.65 2.78
N ARG A 380 6.28 -3.27 4.06
CA ARG A 380 7.45 -3.07 4.93
C ARG A 380 7.51 -4.19 5.94
N GLY A 381 8.67 -4.84 6.04
CA GLY A 381 8.96 -5.84 7.05
C GLY A 381 8.75 -5.33 8.47
N SER A 382 9.04 -4.04 8.73
CA SER A 382 8.78 -3.38 10.01
C SER A 382 7.33 -3.37 10.47
N LYS A 383 6.38 -3.62 9.56
CA LYS A 383 4.94 -3.72 9.85
C LYS A 383 4.43 -5.16 9.73
N MET A 384 5.32 -6.13 9.57
CA MET A 384 4.99 -7.54 9.48
C MET A 384 5.24 -8.24 10.82
N THR A 385 4.45 -9.28 11.10
CA THR A 385 4.57 -10.09 12.33
C THR A 385 5.15 -11.48 12.02
N THR A 386 5.97 -11.58 10.98
CA THR A 386 6.54 -12.85 10.48
C THR A 386 7.95 -13.04 11.02
N ASP A 387 8.21 -14.18 11.67
CA ASP A 387 9.56 -14.54 12.13
C ASP A 387 10.58 -14.52 10.97
N GLY A 388 11.71 -13.84 11.19
CA GLY A 388 12.82 -13.77 10.22
C GLY A 388 12.69 -12.66 9.17
N VAL A 389 11.62 -11.84 9.26
CA VAL A 389 11.50 -10.55 8.60
C VAL A 389 11.89 -9.46 9.61
N ASP A 390 12.72 -8.50 9.21
CA ASP A 390 13.16 -7.39 10.06
C ASP A 390 12.69 -6.00 9.58
N ASP A 391 13.07 -4.96 10.32
CA ASP A 391 12.62 -3.59 10.07
C ASP A 391 13.21 -2.94 8.81
N LYS A 392 14.29 -3.49 8.26
CA LYS A 392 14.93 -3.01 7.03
C LYS A 392 14.34 -3.66 5.79
N ASP A 393 13.82 -4.88 5.93
CA ASP A 393 13.21 -5.60 4.84
C ASP A 393 12.05 -4.82 4.22
N ILE A 394 12.08 -4.67 2.90
CA ILE A 394 11.06 -4.06 2.08
C ILE A 394 10.78 -4.98 0.90
N TYR A 395 9.50 -5.19 0.61
CA TYR A 395 9.06 -6.13 -0.40
C TYR A 395 8.18 -5.45 -1.44
N MET A 396 8.28 -5.92 -2.67
CA MET A 396 7.15 -5.92 -3.60
C MET A 396 6.66 -7.35 -3.73
N LEU A 397 5.42 -7.58 -3.33
CA LEU A 397 4.72 -8.85 -3.49
C LEU A 397 3.94 -8.86 -4.81
N GLY A 398 3.74 -10.03 -5.40
CA GLY A 398 3.06 -10.21 -6.67
C GLY A 398 2.24 -11.50 -6.73
N TYR A 399 1.10 -11.38 -7.40
CA TYR A 399 0.10 -12.43 -7.51
C TYR A 399 -0.47 -12.48 -8.92
N VAL A 400 -0.87 -13.67 -9.36
CA VAL A 400 -1.42 -13.88 -10.71
C VAL A 400 -2.76 -14.59 -10.68
N SER A 401 -3.67 -14.18 -11.55
CA SER A 401 -5.00 -14.77 -11.74
C SER A 401 -5.35 -14.87 -13.24
N ASN A 402 -6.28 -15.76 -13.58
CA ASN A 402 -6.90 -15.80 -14.91
C ASN A 402 -8.13 -14.86 -15.01
N SER A 403 -8.52 -14.21 -13.93
CA SER A 403 -9.66 -13.30 -13.82
C SER A 403 -9.31 -12.12 -12.92
N LEU A 404 -9.81 -10.92 -13.27
CA LEU A 404 -9.60 -9.69 -12.50
C LEU A 404 -9.98 -9.86 -11.03
N THR A 405 -11.08 -10.57 -10.77
CA THR A 405 -11.66 -10.77 -9.43
C THR A 405 -11.15 -12.04 -8.72
N GLY A 406 -10.02 -12.59 -9.18
CA GLY A 406 -9.37 -13.75 -8.57
C GLY A 406 -9.98 -15.11 -8.92
N PRO A 407 -9.60 -16.18 -8.19
CA PRO A 407 -8.65 -16.16 -7.07
C PRO A 407 -7.20 -15.90 -7.54
N TYR A 408 -6.47 -15.13 -6.76
CA TYR A 408 -5.06 -14.83 -7.00
C TYR A 408 -4.15 -15.88 -6.35
N LYS A 409 -3.07 -16.23 -7.04
CA LYS A 409 -2.04 -17.14 -6.54
C LYS A 409 -0.69 -16.42 -6.43
N PRO A 410 0.11 -16.69 -5.40
CA PRO A 410 1.41 -16.05 -5.24
C PRO A 410 2.32 -16.35 -6.44
N MET A 411 3.04 -15.32 -6.89
CA MET A 411 4.18 -15.49 -7.79
C MET A 411 5.38 -16.04 -7.01
N ASN A 412 6.28 -16.74 -7.68
CA ASN A 412 7.51 -17.31 -7.09
C ASN A 412 7.25 -18.13 -5.81
N ASP A 413 6.12 -18.85 -5.80
CA ASP A 413 5.60 -19.72 -4.74
C ASP A 413 5.20 -19.03 -3.43
N THR A 414 5.78 -17.88 -3.08
CA THR A 414 5.58 -17.17 -1.81
C THR A 414 4.90 -15.82 -1.95
N GLY A 415 4.90 -15.24 -3.14
CA GLY A 415 4.45 -13.89 -3.44
C GLY A 415 5.62 -12.93 -3.68
N ILE A 416 6.86 -13.27 -3.29
CA ILE A 416 8.00 -12.36 -3.48
C ILE A 416 8.21 -12.02 -4.96
N VAL A 417 8.37 -10.74 -5.27
CA VAL A 417 8.82 -10.27 -6.59
C VAL A 417 10.08 -9.43 -6.45
N LEU A 418 10.08 -8.52 -5.48
CA LEU A 418 11.27 -7.76 -5.09
C LEU A 418 11.49 -7.80 -3.58
N HIS A 419 12.76 -7.76 -3.19
CA HIS A 419 13.24 -7.59 -1.83
C HIS A 419 14.44 -6.64 -1.82
N GLN A 420 14.48 -5.74 -0.85
CA GLN A 420 15.63 -4.93 -0.51
C GLN A 420 15.67 -4.74 1.01
N ASP A 421 16.87 -4.56 1.56
CA ASP A 421 17.15 -4.48 3.00
C ASP A 421 18.21 -3.40 3.32
N LEU A 422 18.35 -2.41 2.43
CA LEU A 422 19.32 -1.33 2.60
C LEU A 422 19.02 -0.54 3.88
N ASP A 423 20.08 0.00 4.49
CA ASP A 423 19.90 0.90 5.63
C ASP A 423 19.01 2.09 5.22
N PRO A 424 18.05 2.52 6.06
CA PRO A 424 17.25 3.70 5.73
C PRO A 424 18.06 4.97 5.46
N ASN A 425 19.31 5.05 5.96
CA ASN A 425 20.25 6.14 5.68
C ASN A 425 21.16 5.87 4.46
N ASP A 426 20.90 4.84 3.67
CA ASP A 426 21.56 4.67 2.39
C ASP A 426 20.93 5.62 1.35
N VAL A 427 21.74 6.42 0.65
CA VAL A 427 21.25 7.33 -0.39
C VAL A 427 20.54 6.56 -1.50
N THR A 428 20.96 5.32 -1.75
CA THR A 428 20.38 4.44 -2.77
C THR A 428 19.20 3.60 -2.27
N TRP A 429 18.74 3.80 -1.03
CA TRP A 429 17.53 3.19 -0.51
C TRP A 429 16.32 3.50 -1.41
N THR A 430 15.46 2.52 -1.68
CA THR A 430 14.32 2.66 -2.59
C THR A 430 13.01 2.12 -2.01
N TYR A 431 11.90 2.74 -2.41
CA TYR A 431 10.56 2.31 -2.01
C TYR A 431 9.50 2.66 -3.05
N ALA A 432 8.27 2.18 -2.81
CA ALA A 432 7.13 2.34 -3.70
C ALA A 432 7.40 1.79 -5.11
N HIS A 433 7.93 0.56 -5.17
CA HIS A 433 8.20 -0.13 -6.43
C HIS A 433 6.90 -0.31 -7.24
N TYR A 434 6.96 -0.04 -8.54
CA TYR A 434 5.82 -0.07 -9.45
C TYR A 434 6.19 -0.67 -10.80
N VAL A 435 5.45 -1.69 -11.23
CA VAL A 435 5.67 -2.43 -12.47
C VAL A 435 4.86 -1.84 -13.62
N ILE A 436 5.51 -1.49 -14.71
CA ILE A 436 4.89 -0.88 -15.90
C ILE A 436 4.99 -1.86 -17.07
N PRO A 437 3.86 -2.37 -17.61
CA PRO A 437 3.88 -3.16 -18.84
C PRO A 437 4.31 -2.30 -20.03
N GLN A 438 5.01 -2.94 -20.97
CA GLN A 438 5.59 -2.26 -22.12
C GLN A 438 4.83 -2.64 -23.40
N LYS A 439 4.65 -1.66 -24.29
CA LYS A 439 3.92 -1.84 -25.55
C LYS A 439 4.63 -2.81 -26.50
N ASP A 440 5.94 -2.63 -26.65
CA ASP A 440 6.77 -3.31 -27.66
C ASP A 440 7.82 -4.25 -27.06
N SER A 441 7.64 -4.68 -25.79
CA SER A 441 8.54 -5.62 -25.12
C SER A 441 7.78 -6.56 -24.18
N ASP A 442 8.31 -7.77 -23.99
CA ASP A 442 7.84 -8.71 -22.96
C ASP A 442 8.53 -8.48 -21.61
N LYS A 443 9.48 -7.54 -21.54
CA LYS A 443 10.03 -7.04 -20.29
C LYS A 443 9.12 -5.98 -19.69
N PHE A 444 9.22 -5.82 -18.39
CA PHE A 444 8.52 -4.81 -17.63
C PHE A 444 9.52 -3.82 -17.06
N VAL A 445 9.12 -2.56 -16.95
CA VAL A 445 9.92 -1.55 -16.27
C VAL A 445 9.46 -1.46 -14.83
N VAL A 446 10.38 -1.51 -13.89
CA VAL A 446 10.13 -1.23 -12.48
C VAL A 446 10.64 0.16 -12.16
N THR A 447 9.75 1.02 -11.66
CA THR A 447 10.09 2.34 -11.12
C THR A 447 9.99 2.31 -9.60
N SER A 448 10.68 3.23 -8.94
CA SER A 448 10.60 3.49 -7.51
C SER A 448 11.10 4.90 -7.25
N TYR A 449 10.90 5.43 -6.04
CA TYR A 449 11.69 6.56 -5.60
C TYR A 449 12.93 6.08 -4.86
N MET A 450 13.96 6.93 -4.84
CA MET A 450 15.23 6.72 -4.18
C MET A 450 15.48 7.80 -3.15
N THR A 451 16.22 7.46 -2.09
CA THR A 451 16.55 8.30 -0.93
C THR A 451 15.33 8.58 -0.05
N ASN A 452 15.43 8.30 1.26
CA ASN A 452 14.36 8.57 2.21
C ASN A 452 14.06 10.08 2.34
N ARG A 453 12.77 10.40 2.50
CA ARG A 453 12.26 11.78 2.62
C ARG A 453 12.86 12.48 3.83
N GLY A 454 13.33 13.71 3.66
CA GLY A 454 13.83 14.56 4.75
C GLY A 454 15.15 14.13 5.40
N PHE A 455 15.80 13.05 4.93
CA PHE A 455 16.99 12.51 5.61
C PHE A 455 18.27 13.31 5.34
N PHE A 456 18.39 13.91 4.14
CA PHE A 456 19.61 14.61 3.74
C PHE A 456 19.34 16.04 3.27
N GLU A 457 20.28 16.94 3.59
CA GLU A 457 20.18 18.36 3.23
C GLU A 457 20.25 18.57 1.71
N ASP A 458 21.17 17.88 1.02
CA ASP A 458 21.43 18.08 -0.41
C ASP A 458 20.94 16.94 -1.33
N LYS A 459 20.59 15.79 -0.75
CA LYS A 459 20.03 14.63 -1.46
C LYS A 459 18.55 14.52 -1.13
N LYS A 460 17.70 14.69 -2.13
CA LYS A 460 16.24 14.66 -1.98
C LYS A 460 15.72 13.29 -2.38
N SER A 461 14.53 12.95 -1.90
CA SER A 461 13.78 11.88 -2.54
C SER A 461 13.63 12.22 -4.02
N THR A 462 14.01 11.27 -4.88
CA THR A 462 14.13 11.47 -6.33
C THR A 462 13.65 10.22 -7.05
N PHE A 463 13.54 10.27 -8.38
CA PHE A 463 13.28 9.06 -9.17
C PHE A 463 14.49 8.12 -9.10
N ALA A 464 14.27 6.87 -8.71
CA ALA A 464 15.31 5.85 -8.77
C ALA A 464 15.68 5.54 -10.23
N PRO A 465 16.91 5.05 -10.51
CA PRO A 465 17.20 4.32 -11.73
C PRO A 465 16.17 3.19 -11.86
N SER A 466 15.41 3.22 -12.95
CA SER A 466 14.43 2.16 -13.21
C SER A 466 15.19 0.88 -13.60
N PHE A 467 14.53 -0.28 -13.57
CA PHE A 467 15.17 -1.52 -14.00
C PHE A 467 14.17 -2.49 -14.61
N LEU A 468 14.70 -3.48 -15.32
CA LEU A 468 13.87 -4.45 -16.03
C LEU A 468 13.53 -5.66 -15.16
N LEU A 469 12.27 -6.07 -15.25
CA LEU A 469 11.74 -7.30 -14.68
C LEU A 469 11.30 -8.23 -15.83
N ASP A 470 11.61 -9.52 -15.71
CA ASP A 470 11.08 -10.57 -16.57
C ASP A 470 9.93 -11.28 -15.86
N MET A 471 8.86 -11.60 -16.56
CA MET A 471 7.73 -12.34 -15.99
C MET A 471 7.19 -13.38 -16.98
N LYS A 472 6.92 -14.58 -16.47
CA LYS A 472 6.30 -15.65 -17.24
C LYS A 472 5.43 -16.53 -16.36
N GLY A 473 4.12 -16.47 -16.60
CA GLY A 473 3.15 -17.25 -15.83
C GLY A 473 3.12 -16.79 -14.37
N ASN A 474 3.52 -17.64 -13.44
CA ASN A 474 3.61 -17.30 -12.01
C ASN A 474 5.05 -17.07 -11.52
N LYS A 475 5.99 -16.83 -12.43
CA LYS A 475 7.39 -16.56 -12.10
C LYS A 475 7.78 -15.16 -12.54
N SER A 476 8.62 -14.52 -11.74
CA SER A 476 9.30 -13.28 -12.12
C SER A 476 10.79 -13.35 -11.75
N SER A 477 11.59 -12.51 -12.39
CA SER A 477 12.99 -12.32 -12.02
C SER A 477 13.51 -10.97 -12.50
N VAL A 478 14.28 -10.29 -11.65
CA VAL A 478 15.06 -9.11 -12.03
C VAL A 478 16.00 -9.47 -13.17
N VAL A 479 16.01 -8.66 -14.23
CA VAL A 479 16.87 -8.87 -15.40
C VAL A 479 18.30 -8.44 -15.05
N GLN A 480 19.25 -9.36 -15.19
CA GLN A 480 20.67 -9.05 -14.98
C GLN A 480 21.14 -7.95 -15.93
N ASN A 481 21.86 -6.95 -15.40
CA ASN A 481 22.28 -5.75 -16.14
C ASN A 481 21.10 -5.00 -16.80
N GLY A 482 19.92 -5.08 -16.18
CA GLY A 482 18.69 -4.47 -16.64
C GLY A 482 18.42 -3.06 -16.09
N THR A 483 19.39 -2.42 -15.45
CA THR A 483 19.26 -1.03 -14.95
C THR A 483 19.12 -0.05 -16.11
N LEU A 484 18.25 0.94 -15.93
CA LEU A 484 17.88 1.99 -16.87
C LEU A 484 18.19 3.36 -16.24
N GLU A 485 17.88 4.44 -16.96
CA GLU A 485 18.06 5.81 -16.45
C GLU A 485 17.12 6.11 -15.26
N GLN A 486 17.46 7.13 -14.47
CA GLN A 486 16.62 7.65 -13.38
C GLN A 486 15.26 8.12 -13.91
N GLY A 487 14.19 7.51 -13.40
CA GLY A 487 12.81 7.80 -13.81
C GLY A 487 12.46 7.35 -15.23
N GLN A 488 13.19 6.40 -15.82
CA GLN A 488 12.83 5.87 -17.14
C GLN A 488 11.62 4.93 -17.04
N ILE A 489 10.47 5.37 -17.58
CA ILE A 489 9.20 4.63 -17.48
C ILE A 489 8.87 3.72 -18.68
N THR A 490 9.64 3.80 -19.76
CA THR A 490 9.45 3.01 -20.99
C THR A 490 10.72 2.31 -21.44
N TYR A 491 10.58 1.13 -22.03
CA TYR A 491 11.66 0.33 -22.59
C TYR A 491 11.30 -0.18 -23.99
N ASP A 492 12.21 0.05 -24.94
CA ASP A 492 12.10 -0.43 -26.32
C ASP A 492 13.36 -1.26 -26.63
N GLU A 493 13.17 -2.56 -26.83
CA GLU A 493 14.25 -3.52 -27.09
C GLU A 493 14.95 -3.26 -28.43
N LYS A 494 14.27 -2.64 -29.40
CA LYS A 494 14.80 -2.38 -30.75
C LYS A 494 15.72 -1.18 -30.83
N LYS A 495 15.82 -0.37 -29.77
CA LYS A 495 16.65 0.86 -29.72
C LYS A 495 18.02 0.65 -29.06
N LYS A 496 18.39 -0.58 -28.68
CA LYS A 496 19.70 -0.91 -28.13
C LYS A 496 20.71 -1.35 -29.18
#